data_AF-A0A9E2PV55-F1
#
_entry.id   AF-A0A9E2PV55-F1
#
_cell.length_a   1.000
_cell.length_b   1.000
_cell.length_c   1.000
_cell.angle_alpha   90.00
_cell.angle_beta   90.00
_cell.angle_gamma   90.00
#
_symmetry.space_group_name_H-M   'P 1'
#
loop_
_entity.id
_entity.type
_entity.pdbx_description
1 polymer ?
#
loop_
_entity_poly.entity_id
_entity_poly.type
_entity_poly.pdbx_seq_one_letter_code
_entity_poly.pdbx_strand_id
1 'polypeptide(L)'
;MMSLEEVMKNHGFNFSASCAGKGSYTKWIKHRGKRAYIAVTDASGDGFPASLDEPVRVAIHDLRSGDELEATQEISSLSAYLASLDE
;
A
#
# COMPACT_ATOMS: atom_id res chain seq x y z
N MET A 1 6.26 18.23 12.17
CA MET A 1 6.66 17.15 11.24
C MET A 1 5.46 16.23 11.11
N MET A 2 5.02 15.90 9.89
CA MET A 2 3.87 14.99 9.72
C MET A 2 4.31 13.57 10.07
N SER A 3 3.43 12.81 10.73
CA SER A 3 3.61 11.37 10.95
C SER A 3 3.45 10.59 9.64
N LEU A 4 3.97 9.36 9.62
CA LEU A 4 3.84 8.48 8.46
C LEU A 4 2.36 8.22 8.12
N GLU A 5 1.53 7.99 9.12
CA GLU A 5 0.09 7.80 8.93
C GLU A 5 -0.57 9.01 8.28
N GLU A 6 -0.22 10.23 8.69
CA GLU A 6 -0.73 11.47 8.08
C GLU A 6 -0.27 11.61 6.63
N VAL A 7 0.99 11.27 6.32
CA VAL A 7 1.49 11.25 4.94
C VAL A 7 0.69 10.26 4.10
N MET A 8 0.55 9.01 4.56
CA MET A 8 -0.22 7.98 3.85
C MET A 8 -1.67 8.41 3.62
N LYS A 9 -2.29 9.01 4.64
CA LYS A 9 -3.66 9.53 4.56
C LYS A 9 -3.80 10.67 3.54
N ASN A 10 -2.82 11.56 3.44
CA ASN A 10 -2.81 12.62 2.44
C ASN A 10 -2.75 12.07 1.00
N HIS A 11 -2.10 10.91 0.79
CA HIS A 11 -2.12 10.20 -0.49
C HIS A 11 -3.36 9.29 -0.67
N GLY A 12 -4.32 9.32 0.25
CA GLY A 12 -5.58 8.58 0.18
C GLY A 12 -5.52 7.13 0.66
N PHE A 13 -4.46 6.74 1.37
CA PHE A 13 -4.37 5.43 2.00
C PHE A 13 -5.04 5.41 3.38
N ASN A 14 -5.61 4.26 3.71
CA ASN A 14 -6.18 3.98 5.02
C ASN A 14 -5.38 2.86 5.71
N PHE A 15 -5.25 2.97 7.02
CA PHE A 15 -4.70 1.90 7.84
C PHE A 15 -5.63 0.67 7.82
N SER A 16 -5.09 -0.50 7.50
CA SER A 16 -5.81 -1.77 7.55
C SER A 16 -4.97 -2.81 8.29
N ALA A 17 -5.47 -3.26 9.44
CA ALA A 17 -4.86 -4.31 10.22
C ALA A 17 -5.84 -5.49 10.36
N SER A 18 -5.32 -6.70 10.24
CA SER A 18 -6.06 -7.94 10.44
C SER A 18 -5.85 -8.49 11.86
N CYS A 19 -6.81 -9.29 12.36
CA CYS A 19 -6.68 -9.99 13.64
C CYS A 19 -5.49 -10.97 13.69
N ALA A 20 -4.92 -11.34 12.53
CA ALA A 20 -3.75 -12.20 12.42
C ALA A 20 -2.41 -11.42 12.56
N GLY A 21 -2.46 -10.13 12.89
CA GLY A 21 -1.27 -9.29 13.05
C GLY A 21 -0.68 -8.76 11.75
N LYS A 22 -1.33 -9.02 10.60
CA LYS A 22 -0.90 -8.43 9.32
C LYS A 22 -1.41 -7.01 9.17
N GLY A 23 -0.51 -6.10 8.79
CA GLY A 23 -0.79 -4.68 8.60
C GLY A 23 -0.47 -4.20 7.19
N SER A 24 -1.35 -3.38 6.60
CA SER A 24 -1.10 -2.73 5.31
C SER A 24 -1.80 -1.37 5.22
N TYR A 25 -1.20 -0.45 4.46
CA TYR A 25 -1.89 0.74 4.02
C TYR A 25 -2.65 0.45 2.73
N THR A 26 -3.95 0.80 2.68
CA THR A 26 -4.82 0.45 1.55
C THR A 26 -5.48 1.65 0.90
N LYS A 27 -5.52 1.68 -0.44
CA LYS A 27 -6.18 2.74 -1.23
C LYS A 27 -7.06 2.12 -2.29
N TRP A 28 -8.32 2.53 -2.36
CA TRP A 28 -9.25 2.05 -3.38
C TRP A 28 -8.94 2.68 -4.74
N ILE A 29 -8.98 1.87 -5.79
CA ILE A 29 -8.73 2.31 -7.16
C ILE A 29 -9.69 1.61 -8.14
N LYS A 30 -9.78 2.16 -9.35
CA LYS A 30 -10.31 1.45 -10.50
C LYS A 30 -9.13 0.93 -11.32
N HIS A 31 -9.02 -0.39 -11.45
CA HIS A 31 -7.91 -1.02 -12.16
C HIS A 31 -8.46 -1.84 -13.33
N ARG A 32 -8.13 -1.46 -14.57
CA ARG A 32 -8.58 -2.14 -15.81
C ARG A 32 -10.10 -2.43 -15.84
N GLY A 33 -10.91 -1.47 -15.39
CA GLY A 33 -12.37 -1.61 -15.33
C GLY A 33 -12.92 -2.31 -14.08
N LYS A 34 -12.08 -2.92 -13.24
CA LYS A 34 -12.46 -3.58 -11.98
C LYS A 34 -12.32 -2.64 -10.79
N ARG A 35 -13.09 -2.92 -9.73
CA ARG A 35 -12.91 -2.30 -8.41
C ARG A 35 -11.78 -3.04 -7.72
N ALA A 36 -10.75 -2.32 -7.33
CA ALA A 36 -9.54 -2.89 -6.74
C ALA A 36 -9.07 -2.04 -5.56
N TYR A 37 -8.11 -2.54 -4.82
CA TYR A 37 -7.36 -1.77 -3.85
C TYR A 37 -5.86 -2.05 -3.98
N ILE A 38 -5.08 -1.02 -3.72
CA ILE A 38 -3.64 -1.11 -3.52
C ILE A 38 -3.42 -1.50 -2.06
N ALA A 39 -2.50 -2.42 -1.79
CA ALA A 39 -1.97 -2.69 -0.46
C ALA A 39 -0.47 -2.37 -0.45
N VAL A 40 -0.03 -1.60 0.54
CA VAL A 40 1.37 -1.27 0.79
C VAL A 40 1.78 -1.83 2.13
N THR A 41 2.83 -2.65 2.13
CA THR A 41 3.42 -3.28 3.32
C THR A 41 4.92 -3.01 3.37
N ASP A 42 5.54 -3.31 4.51
CA ASP A 42 7.00 -3.36 4.63
C ASP A 42 7.62 -4.43 3.70
N ALA A 43 8.95 -4.48 3.66
CA ALA A 43 9.67 -5.47 2.85
C ALA A 43 9.37 -6.94 3.22
N SER A 44 8.89 -7.23 4.44
CA SER A 44 8.50 -8.59 4.82
C SER A 44 7.17 -9.00 4.19
N GLY A 45 6.28 -8.03 3.94
CA GLY A 45 4.94 -8.25 3.42
C GLY A 45 3.87 -8.42 4.50
N ASP A 46 4.25 -8.43 5.78
CA ASP A 46 3.34 -8.69 6.89
C ASP A 46 3.11 -7.46 7.80
N GLY A 47 3.91 -6.40 7.68
CA GLY A 47 3.84 -5.23 8.54
C GLY A 47 3.69 -3.90 7.80
N PHE A 48 3.59 -2.85 8.60
CA PHE A 48 3.62 -1.47 8.11
C PHE A 48 5.08 -1.02 7.94
N PRO A 49 5.41 -0.27 6.89
CA PRO A 49 6.69 0.44 6.82
C PRO A 49 6.85 1.34 8.05
N ALA A 50 8.06 1.41 8.62
CA ALA A 50 8.30 2.26 9.79
C ALA A 50 8.65 3.71 9.42
N SER A 51 9.07 3.95 8.17
CA SER A 51 9.42 5.29 7.67
C SER A 51 9.26 5.41 6.14
N LEU A 52 9.47 6.63 5.63
CA LEU A 52 9.41 6.93 4.20
C LEU A 52 10.61 6.37 3.41
N ASP A 53 11.71 6.09 4.09
CA ASP A 53 12.96 5.64 3.46
C ASP A 53 13.06 4.11 3.37
N GLU A 54 12.11 3.38 3.98
CA GLU A 54 12.12 1.93 3.97
C GLU A 54 11.56 1.34 2.67
N PRO A 55 12.14 0.22 2.20
CA PRO A 55 11.60 -0.52 1.07
C PRO A 55 10.21 -1.07 1.39
N VAL A 56 9.36 -1.11 0.38
CA VAL A 56 7.96 -1.52 0.50
C VAL A 56 7.59 -2.53 -0.56
N ARG A 57 6.58 -3.33 -0.22
CA ARG A 57 5.89 -4.19 -1.19
C ARG A 57 4.54 -3.58 -1.52
N VAL A 58 4.25 -3.49 -2.82
CA VAL A 58 3.00 -2.93 -3.33
C VAL A 58 2.28 -3.98 -4.16
N ALA A 59 1.05 -4.30 -3.75
CA ALA A 59 0.19 -5.25 -4.44
C ALA A 59 -1.14 -4.59 -4.83
N ILE A 60 -1.75 -5.06 -5.92
CA ILE A 60 -3.08 -4.64 -6.35
C ILE A 60 -4.00 -5.86 -6.24
N HIS A 61 -5.09 -5.72 -5.49
CA HIS A 61 -6.04 -6.79 -5.24
C HIS A 61 -7.42 -6.45 -5.78
N ASP A 62 -8.15 -7.45 -6.27
CA ASP A 62 -9.57 -7.31 -6.57
C ASP A 62 -10.35 -7.05 -5.28
N LEU A 63 -11.19 -6.02 -5.27
CA LEU A 63 -11.93 -5.64 -4.06
C LEU A 63 -12.94 -6.70 -3.63
N ARG A 64 -13.45 -7.52 -4.56
CA ARG A 64 -14.48 -8.51 -4.27
C ARG A 64 -13.88 -9.86 -3.85
N SER A 65 -12.88 -10.35 -4.58
CA SER A 65 -12.30 -11.67 -4.28
C SER A 65 -11.09 -11.61 -3.36
N GLY A 66 -10.40 -10.46 -3.29
CA GLY A 66 -9.11 -10.34 -2.59
C GLY A 66 -7.93 -10.89 -3.38
N ASP A 67 -8.16 -11.43 -4.59
CA ASP A 67 -7.10 -11.99 -5.42
C ASP A 67 -6.15 -10.91 -5.89
N GLU A 68 -4.86 -11.24 -5.93
CA GLU A 68 -3.86 -10.40 -6.56
C GLU A 68 -4.15 -10.28 -8.08
N LEU A 69 -4.20 -9.03 -8.56
CA LEU A 69 -4.49 -8.70 -9.96
C LEU A 69 -3.23 -8.51 -10.80
N GLU A 70 -2.12 -8.16 -10.16
CA GLU A 70 -0.80 -7.97 -10.76
C GLU A 70 0.28 -8.43 -9.79
N ALA A 71 1.40 -8.92 -10.33
CA ALA A 71 2.53 -9.34 -9.52
C ALA A 71 2.93 -8.24 -8.52
N THR A 72 3.06 -8.61 -7.25
CA THR A 72 3.59 -7.72 -6.21
C THR A 72 4.89 -7.07 -6.66
N GLN A 73 4.96 -5.74 -6.52
CA GLN A 73 6.15 -4.95 -6.84
C GLN A 73 6.94 -4.66 -5.57
N GLU A 74 8.26 -4.80 -5.65
CA GLU A 74 9.18 -4.34 -4.61
C GLU A 74 9.72 -2.96 -5.00
N ILE A 75 9.53 -1.98 -4.13
CA ILE A 75 9.93 -0.60 -4.36
C ILE A 75 10.97 -0.21 -3.31
N SER A 76 12.04 0.44 -3.75
CA SER A 76 13.21 0.74 -2.92
C SER A 76 12.93 1.65 -1.73
N SER A 77 11.89 2.48 -1.81
CA SER A 77 11.41 3.28 -0.67
C SER A 77 9.92 3.62 -0.80
N LEU A 78 9.26 3.81 0.33
CA LEU A 78 7.88 4.31 0.36
C LEU A 78 7.77 5.72 -0.28
N SER A 79 8.74 6.60 -0.03
CA SER A 79 8.78 7.92 -0.66
C SER A 79 8.80 7.87 -2.19
N ALA A 80 9.57 6.95 -2.77
CA ALA A 80 9.64 6.77 -4.22
C ALA A 80 8.30 6.28 -4.78
N TYR A 81 7.62 5.38 -4.05
CA TYR A 81 6.30 4.94 -4.44
C TYR A 81 5.25 6.06 -4.36
N LEU A 82 5.24 6.85 -3.29
CA LEU A 82 4.27 7.94 -3.16
C LEU A 82 4.48 9.01 -4.23
N ALA A 83 5.73 9.32 -4.58
CA ALA A 83 6.05 10.25 -5.66
C ALA A 83 5.52 9.78 -7.02
N SER A 84 5.55 8.48 -7.32
CA SER A 84 5.05 7.95 -8.60
C SER A 84 3.52 7.94 -8.71
N LEU A 85 2.78 8.21 -7.62
CA LEU A 85 1.33 8.35 -7.63
C LEU A 85 0.85 9.76 -7.99
N ASP A 86 1.74 10.75 -7.90
CA ASP A 86 1.44 12.16 -8.17
C ASP A 86 1.79 12.58 -9.62
N GLU A 87 2.39 11.66 -10.39
CA GLU A 87 2.70 11.80 -11.84
C GLU A 87 1.55 11.28 -12.72
#